data_AF-A0AAP8JVJ4-F1
#
_entry.id   AF-A0AAP8JVJ4-F1
#
_cell.length_a   1.000
_cell.length_b   1.000
_cell.length_c   1.000
_cell.angle_alpha   90.00
_cell.angle_beta   90.00
_cell.angle_gamma   90.00
#
_symmetry.space_group_name_H-M   'P 1'
#
loop_
_entity.id
_entity.type
_entity.pdbx_description
1 polymer ?
#
loop_
_entity_poly.entity_id
_entity_poly.type
_entity_poly.pdbx_seq_one_letter_code
_entity_poly.pdbx_strand_id
1 'polypeptide(L)'
;MMNRLKGIIAGGKVKQQETAQKELDKVVARESDLQGQLSQAQSNQTKIQQALTVVEASLVIDENDKAALAQQKKAQGKLEELAKEIESTQEKLVEVAERKREAIREVFRSRGDLARKHNVKAHLSVIAPARINKALGIEEDVFRFKSVPVESKDLATEYGFVDTQSLQPVSSREEDQNEDFKTIVQMNNEDHKQASEQADAIAREIEEAIKNVFEKNGIELSQQTLINLSRI
;
A
#
# COMPACT_ATOMS: atom_id res chain seq x y z
N MET A 1 -20.36 0.89 9.36
CA MET A 1 -18.98 1.15 9.86
C MET A 1 -18.27 2.13 8.92
N MET A 2 -17.23 2.83 9.38
CA MET A 2 -16.37 3.63 8.49
C MET A 2 -15.58 2.71 7.54
N ASN A 3 -15.59 3.04 6.26
CA ASN A 3 -14.84 2.35 5.21
C ASN A 3 -13.36 2.77 5.28
N ARG A 4 -12.52 1.91 5.86
CA ARG A 4 -11.08 2.18 6.05
C ARG A 4 -10.34 2.09 4.73
N LEU A 5 -10.78 1.20 3.84
CA LEU A 5 -10.18 0.98 2.54
C LEU A 5 -10.34 2.23 1.64
N LYS A 6 -11.50 2.90 1.67
CA LYS A 6 -11.71 4.22 1.05
C LYS A 6 -10.69 5.23 1.56
N GLY A 7 -10.33 5.19 2.84
CA GLY A 7 -9.27 6.03 3.41
C GLY A 7 -7.89 5.76 2.80
N ILE A 8 -7.60 4.53 2.39
CA ILE A 8 -6.36 4.13 1.71
C ILE A 8 -6.36 4.56 0.24
N ILE A 9 -7.49 4.40 -0.44
CA ILE A 9 -7.62 4.68 -1.88
C ILE A 9 -7.85 6.17 -2.15
N ALA A 10 -8.33 6.95 -1.18
CA ALA A 10 -8.54 8.37 -1.34
C ALA A 10 -7.22 9.12 -1.59
N GLY A 11 -7.17 9.96 -2.63
CA GLY A 11 -6.06 10.87 -2.93
C GLY A 11 -5.69 10.92 -4.42
N GLY A 12 -4.63 11.66 -4.73
CA GLY A 12 -4.13 11.88 -6.09
C GLY A 12 -3.50 10.65 -6.76
N LYS A 13 -2.62 10.88 -7.73
CA LYS A 13 -1.96 9.83 -8.52
C LYS A 13 -1.11 8.92 -7.62
N VAL A 14 -1.34 7.60 -7.70
CA VAL A 14 -0.62 6.57 -6.94
C VAL A 14 0.85 6.56 -7.31
N LYS A 15 1.73 6.52 -6.31
CA LYS A 15 3.18 6.43 -6.51
C LYS A 15 3.58 5.04 -7.00
N GLN A 16 4.77 4.94 -7.58
CA GLN A 16 5.38 3.64 -7.82
C GLN A 16 5.75 3.00 -6.47
N GLN A 17 5.55 1.69 -6.34
CA GLN A 17 5.77 0.96 -5.07
C GLN A 17 7.18 1.19 -4.50
N GLU A 18 8.21 1.21 -5.35
CA GLU A 18 9.58 1.48 -4.92
C GLU A 18 9.73 2.88 -4.32
N THR A 19 9.10 3.88 -4.92
CA THR A 19 9.11 5.27 -4.42
C THR A 19 8.37 5.38 -3.10
N ALA A 20 7.20 4.74 -2.97
CA ALA A 20 6.43 4.73 -1.73
C ALA A 20 7.22 4.05 -0.58
N GLN A 21 7.89 2.93 -0.87
CA GLN A 21 8.72 2.24 0.11
C GLN A 21 9.93 3.09 0.53
N LYS A 22 10.63 3.72 -0.42
CA LYS A 22 11.75 4.62 -0.12
C LYS A 22 11.34 5.81 0.75
N GLU A 23 10.13 6.32 0.59
CA GLU A 23 9.60 7.37 1.46
C GLU A 23 9.31 6.86 2.87
N LEU A 24 8.70 5.67 3.00
CA LEU A 24 8.49 5.03 4.30
C LEU A 24 9.80 4.81 5.03
N ASP A 25 10.83 4.28 4.35
CA ASP A 25 12.14 4.02 4.93
C ASP A 25 12.80 5.31 5.46
N LYS A 26 12.69 6.41 4.71
CA LYS A 26 13.17 7.73 5.14
C LYS A 26 12.46 8.22 6.40
N VAL A 27 11.15 8.03 6.49
CA VAL A 27 10.37 8.47 7.65
C VAL A 27 10.71 7.60 8.88
N VAL A 28 10.87 6.29 8.72
CA VAL A 28 11.28 5.38 9.79
C VAL A 28 12.69 5.71 10.30
N ALA A 29 13.64 5.98 9.40
CA ALA A 29 14.98 6.41 9.80
C ALA A 29 14.94 7.70 10.62
N ARG A 30 14.18 8.70 10.15
CA ARG A 30 14.01 9.97 10.86
C ARG A 30 13.35 9.81 12.23
N GLU A 31 12.36 8.93 12.36
CA GLU A 31 11.75 8.60 13.65
C GLU A 31 12.79 8.02 14.62
N SER A 32 13.60 7.07 14.15
CA SER A 32 14.65 6.43 14.96
C SER A 32 15.70 7.45 15.41
N ASP A 33 16.13 8.34 14.53
CA ASP A 33 17.11 9.38 14.85
C ASP A 33 16.58 10.32 15.94
N LEU A 34 15.31 10.76 15.82
CA LEU A 34 14.66 11.62 16.82
C LEU A 34 14.45 10.90 18.15
N GLN A 35 14.10 9.60 18.15
CA GLN A 35 14.03 8.81 19.38
C GLN A 35 15.39 8.70 20.07
N GLY A 36 16.48 8.57 19.30
CA GLY A 36 17.84 8.60 19.81
C GLY A 36 18.20 9.95 20.45
N GLN A 37 17.87 11.06 19.78
CA GLN A 37 18.07 12.42 20.32
C GLN A 37 17.29 12.63 21.62
N LEU A 38 16.01 12.23 21.65
CA LEU A 38 15.16 12.36 22.83
C LEU A 38 15.73 11.57 24.02
N SER A 39 16.12 10.31 23.80
CA SER A 39 16.70 9.45 24.83
C SER A 39 18.00 10.03 25.39
N GLN A 40 18.86 10.56 24.52
CA GLN A 40 20.11 11.19 24.92
C GLN A 40 19.88 12.47 25.75
N ALA A 41 18.94 13.32 25.32
CA ALA A 41 18.60 14.56 26.02
C ALA A 41 18.02 14.27 27.41
N GLN A 42 17.10 13.30 27.52
CA GLN A 42 16.54 12.84 28.79
C GLN A 42 17.62 12.26 29.72
N SER A 43 18.52 11.41 29.20
CA SER A 43 19.62 10.85 29.98
C SER A 43 20.54 11.95 30.53
N ASN A 44 20.87 12.95 29.71
CA ASN A 44 21.68 14.09 30.13
C ASN A 44 20.94 14.94 31.17
N GLN A 45 19.64 15.15 31.02
CA GLN A 45 18.83 15.90 31.97
C GLN A 45 18.84 15.24 33.35
N THR A 46 18.64 13.91 33.42
CA THR A 46 18.71 13.15 34.68
C THR A 46 20.09 13.24 35.33
N LYS A 47 21.17 13.10 34.55
CA LYS A 47 22.54 13.21 35.08
C LYS A 47 22.83 14.60 35.65
N ILE A 48 22.37 15.65 34.98
CA ILE A 48 22.57 17.03 35.44
C ILE A 48 21.71 17.31 36.67
N GLN A 49 20.47 16.80 36.75
CA GLN A 49 19.65 16.89 37.96
C GLN A 49 20.32 16.23 39.17
N GLN A 50 20.88 15.03 38.99
CA GLN A 50 21.63 14.34 40.04
C GLN A 50 22.86 15.14 40.48
N ALA A 51 23.62 15.69 39.53
CA ALA A 51 24.77 16.54 39.82
C ALA A 51 24.36 17.83 40.56
N LEU A 52 23.24 18.43 40.16
CA LEU A 52 22.69 19.63 40.79
C LEU A 52 22.33 19.36 42.25
N THR A 53 21.73 18.22 42.58
CA THR A 53 21.44 17.83 43.98
C THR A 53 22.71 17.80 44.84
N VAL A 54 23.84 17.34 44.31
CA VAL A 54 25.12 17.32 45.03
C VAL A 54 25.67 18.74 45.24
N VAL A 55 25.58 19.59 44.22
CA VAL A 55 25.96 21.01 44.31
C VAL A 55 25.11 21.75 45.34
N GLU A 56 23.80 21.51 45.34
CA GLU A 56 22.87 22.08 46.31
C GLU A 56 23.18 21.61 47.74
N ALA A 57 23.49 20.32 47.94
CA ALA A 57 23.94 19.82 49.23
C ALA A 57 25.25 20.50 49.71
N SER A 58 26.15 20.84 48.78
CA SER A 58 27.38 21.58 49.11
C SER A 58 27.09 23.02 49.55
N LEU A 59 26.14 23.68 48.90
CA LEU A 59 25.68 25.02 49.27
C LEU A 59 24.93 25.06 50.62
N VAL A 60 24.32 23.95 51.04
CA VAL A 60 23.75 23.84 52.40
C VAL A 60 24.85 23.80 53.47
N ILE A 61 26.03 23.26 53.14
CA ILE A 61 27.18 23.21 54.05
C ILE A 61 27.90 24.57 54.09
N ASP A 62 28.10 25.19 52.93
CA ASP A 62 28.66 26.53 52.77
C ASP A 62 27.90 27.33 51.71
N GLU A 63 27.00 28.19 52.19
CA GLU A 63 26.13 29.01 51.34
C GLU A 63 26.88 29.99 50.43
N ASN A 64 28.13 30.32 50.77
CA ASN A 64 28.93 31.31 50.04
C ASN A 64 30.03 30.66 49.18
N ASP A 65 30.01 29.33 48.99
CA ASP A 65 30.92 28.64 48.08
C ASP A 65 30.70 29.13 46.65
N LYS A 66 31.62 29.99 46.19
CA LYS A 66 31.60 30.58 44.85
C LYS A 66 31.67 29.54 43.74
N ALA A 67 32.36 28.41 43.96
CA ALA A 67 32.47 27.35 42.96
C ALA A 67 31.13 26.62 42.81
N ALA A 68 30.48 26.29 43.93
CA ALA A 68 29.18 25.63 43.93
C ALA A 68 28.08 26.54 43.33
N LEU A 69 28.03 27.83 43.67
CA LEU A 69 27.10 28.80 43.05
C LEU A 69 27.28 28.90 41.53
N ALA A 70 28.53 28.93 41.06
CA ALA A 70 28.82 28.96 39.62
C ALA A 70 28.39 27.68 38.90
N GLN A 71 28.57 26.51 39.54
CA GLN A 71 28.12 25.22 39.00
C GLN A 71 26.60 25.12 38.97
N GLN A 72 25.91 25.58 40.01
CA GLN A 72 24.44 25.61 40.10
C GLN A 72 23.86 26.40 38.92
N LYS A 73 24.35 27.61 38.67
CA LYS A 73 23.89 28.45 37.56
C LYS A 73 24.14 27.80 36.19
N LYS A 74 25.29 27.15 35.99
CA LYS A 74 25.61 26.42 34.75
C LYS A 74 24.68 25.22 34.55
N ALA A 75 24.43 24.45 35.61
CA ALA A 75 23.54 23.30 35.57
C ALA A 75 22.09 23.71 35.25
N GLN A 76 21.58 24.77 35.89
CA GLN A 76 20.25 25.32 35.60
C GLN A 76 20.12 25.76 34.13
N GLY A 77 21.10 26.51 33.61
CA GLY A 77 21.09 26.89 32.19
C GLY A 77 21.10 25.69 31.25
N LYS A 78 21.87 24.64 31.56
CA LYS A 78 21.89 23.41 30.76
C LYS A 78 20.59 22.61 30.85
N LEU A 79 19.92 22.62 32.00
CA LEU A 79 18.61 22.00 32.18
C LEU A 79 17.53 22.71 31.36
N GLU A 80 17.56 24.04 31.28
CA GLU A 80 16.65 24.82 30.43
C GLU A 80 16.89 24.55 28.93
N GLU A 81 18.14 24.47 28.49
CA GLU A 81 18.48 24.08 27.12
C GLU A 81 17.95 22.68 26.77
N LEU A 82 18.20 21.70 27.65
CA LEU A 82 17.73 20.33 27.46
C LEU A 82 16.20 20.23 27.49
N ALA A 83 15.52 21.02 28.32
CA ALA A 83 14.06 21.06 28.34
C ALA A 83 13.49 21.52 26.99
N LYS A 84 14.05 22.59 26.40
CA LYS A 84 13.65 23.07 25.06
C LYS A 84 13.97 22.06 23.96
N GLU A 85 15.11 21.37 24.05
CA GLU A 85 15.49 20.32 23.09
C GLU A 85 14.53 19.12 23.16
N ILE A 86 14.16 18.68 24.37
CA ILE A 86 13.20 17.60 24.61
C ILE A 86 11.84 17.99 24.01
N GLU A 87 11.32 19.18 24.33
CA GLU A 87 10.04 19.68 23.83
C GLU A 87 10.02 19.73 22.29
N SER A 88 11.03 20.36 21.67
CA SER A 88 11.13 20.43 20.21
C SER A 88 11.26 19.05 19.55
N THR A 89 11.95 18.11 20.18
CA THR A 89 12.10 16.74 19.66
C THR A 89 10.79 15.97 19.76
N GLN A 90 10.02 16.15 20.85
CA GLN A 90 8.70 15.55 21.02
C GLN A 90 7.70 16.06 19.96
N GLU A 91 7.68 17.37 19.68
CA GLU A 91 6.85 17.93 18.62
C GLU A 91 7.18 17.31 17.25
N LYS A 92 8.47 17.21 16.91
CA LYS A 92 8.92 16.57 15.67
C LYS A 92 8.55 15.09 15.59
N LEU A 93 8.56 14.37 16.71
CA LEU A 93 8.12 12.98 16.76
C LEU A 93 6.63 12.83 16.46
N VAL A 94 5.79 13.76 16.92
CA VAL A 94 4.36 13.78 16.57
C VAL A 94 4.17 14.01 15.07
N GLU A 95 4.87 14.97 14.47
CA GLU A 95 4.80 15.21 13.02
C GLU A 95 5.27 14.00 12.21
N VAL A 96 6.36 13.37 12.63
CA VAL A 96 6.91 12.18 11.96
C VAL A 96 5.97 10.99 12.07
N ALA A 97 5.28 10.83 13.20
CA ALA A 97 4.27 9.77 13.36
C ALA A 97 3.11 9.91 12.36
N GLU A 98 2.61 11.13 12.12
CA GLU A 98 1.58 11.37 11.10
C GLU A 98 2.11 11.08 9.69
N ARG A 99 3.30 11.58 9.34
CA ARG A 99 3.94 11.26 8.05
C ARG A 99 4.17 9.77 7.85
N LYS A 100 4.47 9.03 8.93
CA LYS A 100 4.65 7.58 8.88
C LYS A 100 3.34 6.88 8.55
N ARG A 101 2.23 7.29 9.15
CA ARG A 101 0.89 6.75 8.84
C ARG A 101 0.53 7.00 7.37
N GLU A 102 0.81 8.18 6.85
CA GLU A 102 0.60 8.51 5.43
C GLU A 102 1.50 7.68 4.50
N ALA A 103 2.78 7.53 4.83
CA ALA A 103 3.71 6.73 4.04
C ALA A 103 3.32 5.24 4.01
N ILE A 104 2.90 4.67 5.15
CA ILE A 104 2.39 3.29 5.24
C ILE A 104 1.15 3.13 4.34
N ARG A 105 0.23 4.09 4.41
CA ARG A 105 -0.99 4.08 3.57
C ARG A 105 -0.63 4.08 2.08
N GLU A 106 0.32 4.91 1.67
CA GLU A 106 0.75 4.99 0.27
C GLU A 106 1.45 3.71 -0.21
N VAL A 107 2.21 3.04 0.66
CA VAL A 107 2.80 1.73 0.35
C VAL A 107 1.71 0.69 0.08
N PHE A 108 0.70 0.60 0.94
CA PHE A 108 -0.43 -0.32 0.73
C PHE A 108 -1.24 0.03 -0.51
N ARG A 109 -1.48 1.32 -0.75
CA ARG A 109 -2.16 1.79 -1.96
C ARG A 109 -1.40 1.38 -3.23
N SER A 110 -0.09 1.59 -3.24
CA SER A 110 0.79 1.24 -4.37
C SER A 110 0.81 -0.27 -4.63
N ARG A 111 0.86 -1.07 -3.56
CA ARG A 111 0.81 -2.53 -3.63
C ARG A 111 -0.54 -3.02 -4.16
N GLY A 112 -1.64 -2.50 -3.63
CA GLY A 112 -3.00 -2.81 -4.10
C GLY A 112 -3.21 -2.48 -5.57
N ASP A 113 -2.76 -1.32 -6.04
CA ASP A 113 -2.85 -0.94 -7.46
C ASP A 113 -2.05 -1.88 -8.39
N LEU A 114 -0.89 -2.35 -7.95
CA LEU A 114 -0.13 -3.37 -8.69
C LEU A 114 -0.86 -4.72 -8.69
N ALA A 115 -1.49 -5.09 -7.59
CA ALA A 115 -2.29 -6.30 -7.49
C ALA A 115 -3.52 -6.23 -8.42
N ARG A 116 -4.20 -5.09 -8.52
CA ARG A 116 -5.29 -4.90 -9.49
C ARG A 116 -4.85 -5.14 -10.93
N LYS A 117 -3.71 -4.54 -11.35
CA LYS A 117 -3.13 -4.78 -12.68
C LYS A 117 -2.76 -6.25 -12.90
N HIS A 118 -2.31 -6.93 -11.86
CA HIS A 118 -2.03 -8.36 -11.90
C HIS A 118 -3.32 -9.19 -12.06
N ASN A 119 -4.37 -8.85 -11.31
CA ASN A 119 -5.65 -9.54 -11.35
C ASN A 119 -6.36 -9.37 -12.70
N VAL A 120 -6.25 -8.21 -13.33
CA VAL A 120 -6.70 -8.01 -14.73
C VAL A 120 -6.01 -9.03 -15.66
N LYS A 121 -4.69 -9.22 -15.54
CA LYS A 121 -3.97 -10.23 -16.34
C LYS A 121 -4.40 -11.66 -16.00
N ALA A 122 -4.63 -11.95 -14.72
CA ALA A 122 -5.11 -13.25 -14.27
C ALA A 122 -6.46 -13.57 -14.91
N HIS A 123 -7.43 -12.66 -14.82
CA HIS A 123 -8.73 -12.81 -15.47
C HIS A 123 -8.62 -12.90 -16.99
N LEU A 124 -7.81 -12.05 -17.61
CA LEU A 124 -7.58 -12.05 -19.05
C LEU A 124 -7.07 -13.40 -19.55
N SER A 125 -6.15 -14.03 -18.79
CA SER A 125 -5.59 -15.34 -19.11
C SER A 125 -6.64 -16.45 -19.17
N VAL A 126 -7.78 -16.27 -18.49
CA VAL A 126 -8.90 -17.22 -18.51
C VAL A 126 -9.91 -16.83 -19.58
N ILE A 127 -10.30 -15.56 -19.63
CA ILE A 127 -11.38 -15.06 -20.50
C ILE A 127 -10.98 -15.17 -21.98
N ALA A 128 -9.78 -14.74 -22.36
CA ALA A 128 -9.39 -14.67 -23.78
C ALA A 128 -9.36 -16.07 -24.44
N PRO A 129 -8.67 -17.09 -23.88
CA PRO A 129 -8.72 -18.44 -24.46
C PRO A 129 -10.13 -19.04 -24.47
N ALA A 130 -10.92 -18.83 -23.41
CA ALA A 130 -12.28 -19.37 -23.33
C ALA A 130 -13.20 -18.84 -24.43
N ARG A 131 -13.09 -17.55 -24.75
CA ARG A 131 -13.85 -16.92 -25.84
C ARG A 131 -13.45 -17.44 -27.22
N ILE A 132 -12.16 -17.55 -27.49
CA ILE A 132 -11.66 -18.12 -28.75
C ILE A 132 -12.12 -19.56 -28.90
N ASN A 133 -12.00 -20.37 -27.84
CA ASN A 133 -12.46 -21.75 -27.85
C ASN A 133 -13.96 -21.83 -28.18
N LYS A 134 -14.77 -20.94 -27.59
CA LYS A 134 -16.22 -20.87 -27.83
C LYS A 134 -16.57 -20.49 -29.27
N ALA A 135 -15.90 -19.49 -29.84
CA ALA A 135 -16.16 -19.08 -31.20
C ALA A 135 -15.77 -20.14 -32.24
N LEU A 136 -14.76 -20.96 -31.93
CA LEU A 136 -14.32 -22.08 -32.76
C LEU A 136 -15.08 -23.39 -32.46
N GLY A 137 -15.89 -23.43 -31.38
CA GLY A 137 -16.63 -24.63 -30.97
C GLY A 137 -15.73 -25.77 -30.48
N ILE A 138 -14.60 -25.44 -29.85
CA ILE A 138 -13.57 -26.39 -29.41
C ILE A 138 -13.42 -26.44 -27.88
N GLU A 139 -14.40 -26.02 -27.09
CA GLU A 139 -14.29 -25.94 -25.63
C GLU A 139 -13.96 -27.28 -24.96
N GLU A 140 -14.50 -28.37 -25.50
CA GLU A 140 -14.30 -29.75 -25.03
C GLU A 140 -13.20 -30.49 -25.82
N ASP A 141 -12.55 -29.83 -26.78
CA ASP A 141 -11.53 -30.43 -27.61
C ASP A 141 -10.17 -30.53 -26.87
N VAL A 142 -9.41 -31.58 -27.17
CA VAL A 142 -8.03 -31.74 -26.69
C VAL A 142 -7.10 -30.64 -27.21
N PHE A 143 -7.44 -30.03 -28.35
CA PHE A 143 -6.72 -28.93 -29.00
C PHE A 143 -7.19 -27.54 -28.56
N ARG A 144 -8.05 -27.44 -27.54
CA ARG A 144 -8.48 -26.14 -27.00
C ARG A 144 -7.29 -25.31 -26.54
N PHE A 145 -7.38 -24.00 -26.72
CA PHE A 145 -6.39 -23.07 -26.19
C PHE A 145 -6.41 -23.11 -24.66
N LYS A 146 -5.24 -23.32 -24.07
CA LYS A 146 -5.01 -23.28 -22.61
C LYS A 146 -3.95 -22.22 -22.33
N SER A 147 -4.21 -21.38 -21.35
CA SER A 147 -3.22 -20.46 -20.79
C SER A 147 -2.44 -21.14 -19.66
N VAL A 148 -1.26 -20.59 -19.36
CA VAL A 148 -0.57 -20.88 -18.11
C VAL A 148 -1.40 -20.29 -16.96
N PRO A 149 -1.68 -21.03 -15.88
CA PRO A 149 -2.41 -20.50 -14.74
C PRO A 149 -1.73 -19.27 -14.17
N VAL A 150 -2.51 -18.20 -13.99
CA VAL A 150 -2.09 -16.98 -13.30
C VAL A 150 -3.07 -16.80 -12.13
N GLU A 151 -2.57 -16.95 -10.92
CA GLU A 151 -3.41 -16.83 -9.72
C GLU A 151 -3.70 -15.36 -9.39
N SER A 152 -4.96 -15.05 -9.10
CA SER A 152 -5.32 -13.71 -8.61
C SER A 152 -4.79 -13.49 -7.20
N LYS A 153 -4.44 -12.25 -6.89
CA LYS A 153 -4.05 -11.80 -5.56
C LYS A 153 -5.27 -11.36 -4.76
N ASP A 154 -5.26 -11.64 -3.46
CA ASP A 154 -6.25 -11.13 -2.52
C ASP A 154 -6.06 -9.62 -2.32
N LEU A 155 -6.96 -8.82 -2.90
CA LEU A 155 -6.88 -7.35 -2.83
C LEU A 155 -6.93 -6.83 -1.39
N ALA A 156 -7.66 -7.46 -0.48
CA ALA A 156 -7.72 -7.01 0.91
C ALA A 156 -6.33 -7.09 1.56
N THR A 157 -5.64 -8.21 1.36
CA THR A 157 -4.26 -8.39 1.86
C THR A 157 -3.28 -7.41 1.21
N GLU A 158 -3.45 -7.15 -0.09
CA GLU A 158 -2.56 -6.24 -0.82
C GLU A 158 -2.74 -4.77 -0.41
N TYR A 159 -3.94 -4.36 0.01
CA TYR A 159 -4.23 -3.06 0.62
C TYR A 159 -3.95 -3.01 2.14
N GLY A 160 -3.32 -4.03 2.72
CA GLY A 160 -2.87 -4.03 4.12
C GLY A 160 -3.91 -4.46 5.15
N PHE A 161 -4.99 -5.11 4.71
CA PHE A 161 -5.98 -5.75 5.59
C PHE A 161 -5.68 -7.24 5.78
N VAL A 162 -6.52 -7.91 6.56
CA VAL A 162 -6.63 -9.38 6.57
C VAL A 162 -7.15 -9.89 5.22
N ASP A 163 -7.16 -11.20 5.00
CA ASP A 163 -7.72 -11.79 3.79
C ASP A 163 -9.20 -11.42 3.59
N THR A 164 -9.64 -11.47 2.32
CA THR A 164 -10.99 -11.05 1.93
C THR A 164 -12.07 -11.90 2.61
N GLN A 165 -11.79 -13.18 2.90
CA GLN A 165 -12.74 -14.08 3.57
C GLN A 165 -12.97 -13.65 5.02
N SER A 166 -11.92 -13.19 5.69
CA SER A 166 -11.98 -12.65 7.06
C SER A 166 -12.72 -11.30 7.12
N LEU A 167 -12.88 -10.61 5.98
CA LEU A 167 -13.73 -9.43 5.87
C LEU A 167 -15.19 -9.77 5.54
N GLN A 168 -15.48 -11.01 5.15
CA GLN A 168 -16.83 -11.38 4.73
C GLN A 168 -17.82 -11.23 5.90
N PRO A 169 -19.04 -10.71 5.67
CA PRO A 169 -20.09 -10.69 6.68
C PRO A 169 -20.38 -12.08 7.21
N VAL A 170 -20.49 -12.23 8.53
CA VAL A 170 -20.67 -13.53 9.20
C VAL A 170 -22.12 -14.00 9.18
N SER A 171 -23.05 -13.11 8.83
CA SER A 171 -24.47 -13.44 8.63
C SER A 171 -25.14 -12.52 7.60
N SER A 172 -26.25 -12.97 7.02
CA SER A 172 -27.07 -12.19 6.08
C SER A 172 -27.70 -10.93 6.70
N ARG A 173 -27.75 -10.83 8.04
CA ARG A 173 -28.16 -9.60 8.76
C ARG A 173 -27.04 -8.56 8.86
N GLU A 174 -25.81 -8.95 8.54
CA GLU A 174 -24.60 -8.11 8.55
C GLU A 174 -24.07 -7.82 7.14
N GLU A 175 -24.71 -8.36 6.10
CA GLU A 175 -24.34 -8.17 4.67
C GLU A 175 -24.14 -6.69 4.31
N ASP A 176 -24.84 -5.80 5.00
CA ASP A 176 -24.76 -4.36 4.78
C ASP A 176 -23.72 -3.60 5.59
N GLN A 177 -22.99 -4.25 6.49
CA GLN A 177 -22.18 -3.52 7.49
C GLN A 177 -20.69 -3.45 7.18
N ASN A 178 -20.12 -4.42 6.44
CA ASN A 178 -18.70 -4.39 6.08
C ASN A 178 -18.46 -3.70 4.74
N GLU A 179 -18.32 -2.38 4.81
CA GLU A 179 -18.01 -1.50 3.69
C GLU A 179 -16.65 -1.80 3.01
N ASP A 180 -15.68 -2.32 3.75
CA ASP A 180 -14.36 -2.67 3.21
C ASP A 180 -14.49 -3.91 2.32
N PHE A 181 -15.22 -4.94 2.76
CA PHE A 181 -15.53 -6.13 1.95
C PHE A 181 -16.28 -5.76 0.66
N LYS A 182 -17.34 -4.94 0.76
CA LYS A 182 -18.10 -4.47 -0.41
C LYS A 182 -17.20 -3.75 -1.43
N THR A 183 -16.27 -2.94 -0.94
CA THR A 183 -15.33 -2.19 -1.79
C THR A 183 -14.34 -3.14 -2.48
N ILE A 184 -13.81 -4.15 -1.78
CA ILE A 184 -12.94 -5.18 -2.39
C ILE A 184 -13.69 -5.98 -3.47
N VAL A 185 -14.93 -6.39 -3.20
CA VAL A 185 -15.76 -7.09 -4.19
C VAL A 185 -15.99 -6.22 -5.41
N GLN A 186 -16.30 -4.93 -5.22
CA GLN A 186 -16.46 -3.99 -6.33
C GLN A 186 -15.16 -3.87 -7.16
N MET A 187 -14.00 -3.75 -6.51
CA MET A 187 -12.71 -3.68 -7.22
C MET A 187 -12.42 -4.93 -8.04
N ASN A 188 -12.69 -6.12 -7.49
CA ASN A 188 -12.55 -7.36 -8.25
C ASN A 188 -13.48 -7.40 -9.48
N ASN A 189 -14.72 -6.91 -9.33
CA ASN A 189 -15.66 -6.81 -10.46
C ASN A 189 -15.17 -5.84 -11.53
N GLU A 190 -14.58 -4.71 -11.13
CA GLU A 190 -13.95 -3.74 -12.05
C GLU A 190 -12.76 -4.36 -12.78
N ASP A 191 -11.89 -5.07 -12.07
CA ASP A 191 -10.73 -5.76 -12.65
C ASP A 191 -11.17 -6.84 -13.67
N HIS A 192 -12.22 -7.59 -13.33
CA HIS A 192 -12.83 -8.57 -14.24
C HIS A 192 -13.43 -7.91 -15.48
N LYS A 193 -14.16 -6.80 -15.30
CA LYS A 193 -14.73 -6.02 -16.41
C LYS A 193 -13.63 -5.51 -17.34
N GLN A 194 -12.56 -4.93 -16.79
CA GLN A 194 -11.42 -4.47 -17.58
C GLN A 194 -10.74 -5.62 -18.35
N ALA A 195 -10.61 -6.79 -17.73
CA ALA A 195 -10.08 -7.97 -18.41
C ALA A 195 -10.99 -8.44 -19.55
N SER A 196 -12.32 -8.37 -19.37
CA SER A 196 -13.28 -8.67 -20.43
C SER A 196 -13.16 -7.71 -21.62
N GLU A 197 -13.03 -6.40 -21.37
CA GLU A 197 -12.84 -5.39 -22.41
C GLU A 197 -11.52 -5.59 -23.17
N GLN A 198 -10.44 -5.96 -22.47
CA GLN A 198 -9.17 -6.33 -23.10
C GLN A 198 -9.28 -7.62 -23.91
N ALA A 199 -10.06 -8.60 -23.45
CA ALA A 199 -10.34 -9.80 -24.22
C ALA A 199 -11.14 -9.50 -25.49
N ASP A 200 -12.07 -8.53 -25.47
CA ASP A 200 -12.77 -8.06 -26.68
C ASP A 200 -11.79 -7.48 -27.72
N ALA A 201 -10.77 -6.73 -27.27
CA ALA A 201 -9.75 -6.19 -28.15
C ALA A 201 -8.89 -7.31 -28.78
N ILE A 202 -8.42 -8.26 -27.97
CA ILE A 202 -7.66 -9.43 -28.45
C ILE A 202 -8.49 -10.27 -29.43
N ALA A 203 -9.78 -10.46 -29.16
CA ALA A 203 -10.69 -11.19 -30.02
C ALA A 203 -10.76 -10.59 -31.43
N ARG A 204 -10.90 -9.25 -31.52
CA ARG A 204 -10.90 -8.53 -32.79
C ARG A 204 -9.57 -8.62 -33.52
N GLU A 205 -8.45 -8.50 -32.81
CA GLU A 205 -7.12 -8.67 -33.41
C GLU A 205 -6.95 -10.07 -34.01
N ILE A 206 -7.47 -11.11 -33.34
CA ILE A 206 -7.44 -12.49 -33.84
C ILE A 206 -8.36 -12.66 -35.04
N GLU A 207 -9.58 -12.13 -34.99
CA GLU A 207 -10.53 -12.14 -36.10
C GLU A 207 -9.88 -11.56 -37.38
N GLU A 208 -9.30 -10.36 -37.27
CA GLU A 208 -8.63 -9.69 -38.38
C GLU A 208 -7.40 -10.47 -38.86
N ALA A 209 -6.58 -10.99 -37.94
CA ALA A 209 -5.41 -11.79 -38.29
C ALA A 209 -5.79 -13.06 -39.08
N ILE A 210 -6.85 -13.77 -38.66
CA ILE A 210 -7.34 -14.96 -39.37
C ILE A 210 -7.79 -14.57 -40.78
N LYS A 211 -8.65 -13.56 -40.92
CA LYS A 211 -9.15 -13.11 -42.23
C LYS A 211 -8.01 -12.73 -43.18
N ASN A 212 -7.08 -11.91 -42.70
CA ASN A 212 -5.94 -11.42 -43.49
C ASN A 212 -5.06 -12.56 -44.00
N VAL A 213 -4.87 -13.63 -43.22
CA VAL A 213 -4.07 -14.80 -43.65
C VAL A 213 -4.76 -15.54 -44.80
N PHE A 214 -6.07 -15.75 -44.74
CA PHE A 214 -6.80 -16.43 -45.81
C PHE A 214 -6.87 -15.59 -47.10
N GLU A 215 -7.18 -14.30 -46.97
CA GLU A 215 -7.22 -13.36 -48.11
C GLU A 215 -5.88 -13.28 -48.84
N LYS A 216 -4.77 -13.18 -48.09
CA LYS A 216 -3.41 -13.15 -48.66
C LYS A 216 -3.08 -14.38 -49.51
N ASN A 217 -3.69 -15.52 -49.21
CA ASN A 217 -3.49 -16.77 -49.94
C ASN A 217 -4.57 -17.03 -51.00
N GLY A 218 -5.44 -16.04 -51.28
CA GLY A 218 -6.50 -16.16 -52.28
C GLY A 218 -7.61 -17.14 -51.88
N ILE A 219 -7.80 -17.39 -50.59
CA ILE A 219 -8.81 -18.30 -50.06
C ILE A 219 -9.95 -17.48 -49.47
N GLU A 220 -11.15 -17.64 -50.00
CA GLU A 220 -12.34 -16.98 -49.49
C GLU A 220 -12.96 -17.78 -48.34
N LEU A 221 -13.19 -17.12 -47.20
CA LEU A 221 -13.89 -17.72 -46.06
C LEU A 221 -15.40 -17.69 -46.27
N SER A 222 -16.09 -18.75 -45.86
CA SER A 222 -17.55 -18.81 -45.93
C SER A 222 -18.20 -17.74 -45.04
N GLN A 223 -19.40 -17.30 -45.40
CA GLN A 223 -20.18 -16.36 -44.58
C GLN A 223 -20.42 -16.88 -43.15
N GLN A 224 -20.66 -18.18 -42.99
CA GLN A 224 -20.82 -18.78 -41.67
C GLN A 224 -19.53 -18.70 -40.84
N THR A 225 -18.36 -18.89 -41.47
CA THR A 225 -17.06 -18.72 -40.80
C THR A 225 -16.85 -17.27 -40.38
N LEU A 226 -17.16 -16.29 -41.25
CA LEU A 226 -17.06 -14.87 -40.91
C LEU A 226 -17.99 -14.48 -39.74
N ILE A 227 -19.21 -15.03 -39.71
CA ILE A 227 -20.16 -14.84 -38.60
C ILE A 227 -19.64 -15.47 -37.29
N ASN A 228 -18.97 -16.60 -37.36
CA ASN A 228 -18.42 -17.24 -36.16
C ASN A 228 -17.21 -16.45 -35.63
N LEU A 229 -16.34 -15.96 -36.52
CA LEU A 229 -15.17 -15.15 -36.15
C LEU A 229 -15.56 -13.80 -35.53
N SER A 230 -16.65 -13.17 -35.97
CA SER A 230 -17.13 -11.92 -35.37
C SER A 230 -17.80 -12.09 -33.99
N ARG A 231 -17.92 -13.34 -33.52
CA ARG A 231 -18.50 -13.71 -32.21
C ARG A 231 -17.45 -14.18 -31.20
N ILE A 232 -16.15 -14.12 -31.55
CA ILE A 232 -15.03 -14.26 -30.58
C ILE A 232 -15.17 -13.16 -29.52
#